data_AF-A0A1Y1L2V9-F1
#
_entry.id   AF-A0A1Y1L2V9-F1
#
_cell.length_a   1.000
_cell.length_b   1.000
_cell.length_c   1.000
_cell.angle_alpha   90.00
_cell.angle_beta   90.00
_cell.angle_gamma   90.00
#
_symmetry.space_group_name_H-M   'P 1'
#
loop_
_entity.id
_entity.type
_entity.pdbx_description
1 polymer ?
#
loop_
_entity_poly.entity_id
_entity_poly.type
_entity_poly.pdbx_seq_one_letter_code
_entity_poly.pdbx_strand_id
1 'polypeptide(L)'
;MARGIDFKGVNLVINYDFPTSAISYIHRVGRAGRAGRSGKAITFFTLEDTVNVRSIAHVIRQSGCEVPEYMLTIKKRSKRKLKKLKSRAPRRELINTTPAYQLDKLSTNGRYVKLPKGDEKKKKKGTVK
;
A
#
# COMPACT_ATOMS: atom_id res chain seq x y z
N MET A 1 -9.61 -10.45 15.51
CA MET A 1 -9.73 -9.37 16.52
C MET A 1 -9.76 -10.02 17.89
N ALA A 2 -8.78 -9.72 18.75
CA ALA A 2 -8.69 -10.21 20.13
C ALA A 2 -9.61 -9.37 21.05
N ARG A 3 -10.93 -9.45 20.83
CA ARG A 3 -11.89 -8.93 21.81
C ARG A 3 -11.97 -9.96 22.94
N GLY A 4 -11.77 -9.53 24.19
CA GLY A 4 -11.91 -10.39 25.37
C GLY A 4 -10.61 -10.75 26.10
N ILE A 5 -9.44 -10.37 25.58
CA ILE A 5 -8.17 -10.52 26.31
C ILE A 5 -7.76 -9.14 26.83
N ASP A 6 -7.77 -9.00 28.16
CA ASP A 6 -7.38 -7.78 28.85
C ASP A 6 -5.96 -7.93 29.41
N PHE A 7 -5.02 -7.21 28.81
CA PHE A 7 -3.65 -7.16 29.28
C PHE A 7 -3.52 -6.00 30.27
N LYS A 8 -3.29 -6.32 31.55
CA LYS A 8 -3.06 -5.29 32.58
C LYS A 8 -1.74 -4.57 32.30
N GLY A 9 -1.78 -3.25 32.22
CA GLY A 9 -0.58 -2.41 32.17
C GLY A 9 0.12 -2.32 30.80
N VAL A 10 -0.60 -2.38 29.68
CA VAL A 10 0.00 -2.13 28.37
C VAL A 10 0.37 -0.65 28.23
N ASN A 11 1.68 -0.38 28.09
CA ASN A 11 2.20 0.97 27.92
C ASN A 11 2.29 1.40 26.44
N LEU A 12 2.52 0.45 25.52
CA LEU A 12 2.75 0.72 24.10
C LEU A 12 1.98 -0.27 23.23
N VAL A 13 1.27 0.25 22.22
CA VAL A 13 0.67 -0.54 21.13
C VAL A 13 1.41 -0.22 19.84
N ILE A 14 1.89 -1.26 19.15
CA ILE A 14 2.51 -1.13 17.83
C ILE A 14 1.58 -1.78 16.80
N ASN A 15 1.06 -0.97 15.89
CA ASN A 15 0.38 -1.45 14.69
C ASN A 15 1.43 -1.66 13.60
N TYR A 16 1.86 -2.91 13.44
CA TYR A 16 2.75 -3.31 12.34
C TYR A 16 2.04 -3.16 10.99
N ASP A 17 0.85 -3.77 10.88
CA ASP A 17 -0.01 -3.63 9.70
C ASP A 17 -1.09 -2.57 9.92
N PHE A 18 -1.29 -1.75 8.89
CA PHE A 18 -2.26 -0.67 8.94
C PHE A 18 -3.69 -1.21 9.13
N PRO A 19 -4.46 -0.69 10.10
CA PRO A 19 -5.81 -1.19 10.35
C PRO A 19 -6.75 -0.89 9.16
N THR A 20 -7.64 -1.85 8.89
CA THR A 20 -8.58 -1.80 7.76
C THR A 20 -9.72 -0.79 7.93
N SER A 21 -9.93 -0.28 9.14
CA SER A 21 -10.93 0.74 9.45
C SER A 21 -10.54 1.58 10.66
N ALA A 22 -11.09 2.80 10.77
CA ALA A 22 -10.88 3.67 11.92
C ALA A 22 -11.38 3.05 13.23
N ILE A 23 -12.50 2.32 13.20
CA ILE A 23 -13.03 1.60 14.36
C ILE A 23 -12.03 0.52 14.83
N SER A 24 -11.44 -0.21 13.90
CA SER A 24 -10.42 -1.22 14.21
C SER A 24 -9.18 -0.56 14.83
N TYR A 25 -8.76 0.59 14.31
CA TYR A 25 -7.68 1.39 14.90
C TYR A 25 -7.96 1.77 16.36
N ILE A 26 -9.14 2.34 16.63
CA ILE A 26 -9.56 2.74 17.99
C ILE A 26 -9.53 1.55 18.95
N HIS A 27 -10.04 0.39 18.53
CA HIS A 27 -10.05 -0.81 19.37
C HIS A 27 -8.63 -1.33 19.67
N ARG A 28 -7.68 -1.18 18.72
CA ARG A 28 -6.28 -1.57 18.92
C ARG A 28 -5.56 -0.62 19.86
N VAL A 29 -5.63 0.69 19.62
CA VAL A 29 -4.93 1.67 20.47
C VAL A 29 -5.53 1.76 21.87
N GLY A 30 -6.83 1.50 22.02
CA GLY A 30 -7.52 1.38 23.31
C GLY A 30 -7.12 0.18 24.16
N ARG A 31 -6.07 -0.59 23.78
CA ARG A 31 -5.42 -1.55 24.66
C ARG A 31 -4.46 -0.88 25.65
N ALA A 32 -3.86 0.26 25.28
CA ALA A 32 -3.00 1.05 26.16
C ALA A 32 -3.77 2.23 26.79
N GLY A 33 -3.17 2.89 27.78
CA GLY A 33 -3.72 4.13 28.36
C GLY A 33 -4.93 3.94 29.28
N ARG A 34 -5.03 2.79 29.96
CA ARG A 34 -6.17 2.45 30.84
C ARG A 34 -5.88 2.83 32.31
N ALA A 35 -6.95 3.07 33.08
CA ALA A 35 -6.89 3.39 34.52
C ALA A 35 -5.99 4.59 34.87
N GLY A 36 -6.09 5.68 34.09
CA GLY A 36 -5.32 6.92 34.32
C GLY A 36 -3.84 6.84 33.96
N ARG A 37 -3.35 5.70 33.47
CA ARG A 37 -1.97 5.55 33.00
C ARG A 37 -1.84 6.14 31.59
N SER A 38 -0.69 6.73 31.29
CA SER A 38 -0.35 7.12 29.92
C SER A 38 -0.10 5.89 29.06
N GLY A 39 -0.46 5.98 27.79
CA GLY A 39 -0.24 4.95 26.79
C GLY A 39 0.21 5.57 25.48
N LYS A 40 1.10 4.89 24.76
CA LYS A 40 1.57 5.31 23.43
C LYS A 40 1.09 4.33 22.38
N ALA A 41 0.81 4.85 21.18
CA ALA A 41 0.52 4.03 20.02
C ALA A 41 1.42 4.44 18.85
N ILE A 42 2.06 3.47 18.21
CA ILE A 42 2.87 3.67 17.00
C ILE A 42 2.21 2.87 15.90
N THR A 43 2.00 3.49 14.73
CA THR A 43 1.38 2.83 13.59
C THR A 43 2.24 3.02 12.36
N PHE A 44 2.68 1.91 11.79
CA PHE A 44 3.33 1.92 10.49
C PHE A 44 2.27 1.86 9.40
N PHE A 45 2.52 2.59 8.31
CA PHE A 45 1.65 2.61 7.15
C PHE A 45 2.47 2.77 5.88
N THR A 46 1.93 2.26 4.79
CA THR A 46 2.54 2.37 3.47
C THR A 46 1.69 3.26 2.56
N LEU A 47 2.23 3.60 1.39
CA LEU A 47 1.48 4.33 0.36
C LEU A 47 0.27 3.53 -0.19
N GLU A 48 0.20 2.23 0.10
CA GLU A 48 -0.91 1.38 -0.33
C GLU A 48 -2.11 1.49 0.62
N ASP A 49 -1.87 1.87 1.88
CA ASP A 49 -2.87 2.00 2.94
C ASP A 49 -3.62 3.34 2.94
N THR A 50 -3.23 4.22 2.01
CA THR A 50 -3.75 5.59 1.81
C THR A 50 -5.27 5.73 1.74
N VAL A 51 -6.00 4.63 1.48
CA VAL A 51 -7.46 4.60 1.49
C VAL A 51 -8.03 4.91 2.87
N ASN A 52 -7.42 4.37 3.91
CA ASN A 52 -7.90 4.45 5.30
C ASN A 52 -7.12 5.46 6.15
N VAL A 53 -5.95 5.91 5.69
CA VAL A 53 -5.09 6.89 6.38
C VAL A 53 -5.85 8.16 6.72
N ARG A 54 -6.63 8.72 5.78
CA ARG A 54 -7.39 9.95 6.03
C ARG A 54 -8.39 9.81 7.19
N SER A 55 -9.11 8.70 7.25
CA SER A 55 -10.11 8.47 8.31
C SER A 55 -9.45 8.36 9.68
N ILE A 56 -8.31 7.67 9.76
CA ILE A 56 -7.55 7.55 11.01
C ILE A 56 -6.88 8.87 11.39
N ALA A 57 -6.35 9.61 10.43
CA ALA A 57 -5.79 10.95 10.63
C ALA A 57 -6.83 11.92 11.22
N HIS A 58 -8.09 11.87 10.78
CA HIS A 58 -9.16 12.63 11.41
C HIS A 58 -9.43 12.21 12.86
N VAL A 59 -9.45 10.92 13.16
CA VAL A 59 -9.61 10.43 14.54
C VAL A 59 -8.48 10.92 15.44
N ILE A 60 -7.23 10.87 14.95
CA ILE A 60 -6.04 11.35 15.70
C ILE A 60 -6.12 12.86 15.95
N ARG A 61 -6.55 13.64 14.95
CA ARG A 61 -6.76 15.08 15.10
C ARG A 61 -7.89 15.39 16.09
N GLN A 62 -8.98 14.63 16.06
CA GLN A 62 -10.10 14.76 17.00
C GLN A 62 -9.70 14.42 18.43
N SER A 63 -8.72 13.53 18.64
CA SER A 63 -8.16 13.25 19.96
C SER A 63 -7.18 14.32 20.46
N GLY A 64 -6.99 15.43 19.72
CA GLY A 64 -6.11 16.53 20.09
C GLY A 64 -4.63 16.28 19.81
N CYS A 65 -4.29 15.25 19.04
CA CYS A 65 -2.91 14.98 18.64
C CYS A 65 -2.55 15.74 17.36
N GLU A 66 -1.29 16.16 17.26
CA GLU A 66 -0.77 16.81 16.06
C GLU A 66 -0.70 15.80 14.90
N VAL A 67 -1.29 16.18 13.76
CA VAL A 67 -1.31 15.36 12.55
C VAL A 67 -0.72 16.18 11.41
N PRO A 68 0.33 15.68 10.73
CA PRO A 68 0.88 16.35 9.55
C PRO A 68 -0.15 16.53 8.44
N GLU A 69 -0.14 17.70 7.80
CA GLU A 69 -1.13 18.06 6.77
C GLU A 69 -1.11 17.12 5.54
N TYR A 70 0.06 16.56 5.24
CA TYR A 70 0.19 15.58 4.16
C TYR A 70 -0.71 14.34 4.40
N MET A 71 -0.95 13.94 5.65
CA MET A 71 -1.80 12.78 5.95
C MET A 71 -3.28 13.04 5.62
N LEU A 72 -3.72 14.29 5.72
CA LEU A 72 -5.10 14.71 5.43
C LEU A 72 -5.32 14.83 3.91
N THR A 73 -4.33 15.36 3.21
CA THR A 73 -4.37 15.64 1.77
C THR A 73 -4.08 14.43 0.88
N ILE A 74 -3.61 13.31 1.44
CA ILE A 74 -3.39 12.05 0.72
C ILE A 74 -4.61 11.68 -0.13
N LYS A 75 -4.37 11.49 -1.44
CA LYS A 75 -5.40 11.13 -2.42
C LYS A 75 -5.70 9.64 -2.37
N LYS A 76 -6.99 9.28 -2.31
CA LYS A 76 -7.42 7.88 -2.41
C LYS A 76 -6.98 7.28 -3.76
N ARG A 77 -6.45 6.06 -3.73
CA ARG A 77 -6.12 5.31 -4.95
C ARG A 77 -7.39 5.09 -5.78
N SER A 78 -7.31 5.29 -7.10
CA SER A 78 -8.46 5.11 -8.00
C SER A 78 -8.99 3.67 -7.97
N LYS A 79 -10.32 3.51 -7.84
CA LYS A 79 -11.02 2.20 -7.87
C LYS A 79 -10.62 1.35 -9.08
N ARG A 80 -10.33 1.99 -10.22
CA ARG A 80 -9.89 1.32 -11.46
C ARG A 80 -8.50 0.69 -11.32
N LYS A 81 -7.56 1.38 -10.68
CA LYS A 81 -6.20 0.86 -10.41
C LYS A 81 -6.26 -0.30 -9.43
N LEU A 82 -7.07 -0.17 -8.37
CA LEU A 82 -7.29 -1.25 -7.40
C LEU A 82 -7.90 -2.50 -8.06
N LYS A 83 -8.92 -2.34 -8.92
CA LYS A 83 -9.52 -3.46 -9.66
C LYS A 83 -8.50 -4.14 -10.59
N LYS A 84 -7.63 -3.38 -11.25
CA LYS A 84 -6.56 -3.91 -12.13
C LYS A 84 -5.50 -4.70 -11.36
N LEU A 85 -5.11 -4.25 -10.17
CA LEU A 85 -4.17 -4.94 -9.29
C LEU A 85 -4.78 -6.23 -8.71
N LYS A 86 -6.07 -6.21 -8.37
CA LYS A 86 -6.79 -7.41 -7.90
C LYS A 86 -7.00 -8.45 -9.00
N SER A 87 -7.24 -8.01 -10.24
CA SER A 87 -7.55 -8.91 -11.35
C SER A 87 -6.33 -9.49 -12.05
N ARG A 88 -5.15 -8.87 -11.90
CA ARG A 88 -3.92 -9.29 -12.56
C ARG A 88 -2.72 -9.10 -11.63
N ALA A 89 -1.92 -10.16 -11.49
CA ALA A 89 -0.64 -10.07 -10.81
C ALA A 89 0.25 -9.00 -11.49
N PRO A 90 1.06 -8.25 -10.72
CA PRO A 90 2.04 -7.34 -11.29
C PRO A 90 2.99 -8.11 -12.22
N ARG A 91 3.21 -7.60 -13.43
CA ARG A 91 4.20 -8.18 -14.34
C ARG A 91 5.57 -7.97 -13.72
N ARG A 92 6.26 -9.07 -13.43
CA ARG A 92 7.66 -9.10 -13.03
C ARG A 92 8.47 -9.02 -14.31
N GLU A 93 9.52 -8.22 -14.33
CA GLU A 93 10.48 -8.32 -15.43
C GLU A 93 11.16 -9.69 -15.36
N LEU A 94 11.48 -10.27 -16.52
CA LEU A 94 12.29 -11.48 -16.56
C LEU A 94 13.68 -11.13 -16.02
N ILE A 95 14.22 -11.98 -15.15
CA ILE A 95 15.61 -11.84 -14.69
C ILE A 95 16.47 -11.96 -15.94
N ASN A 96 17.05 -10.84 -16.37
CA ASN A 96 17.98 -10.87 -17.49
C ASN A 96 19.31 -11.39 -16.97
N THR A 97 19.68 -12.59 -17.40
CA THR A 97 20.97 -13.20 -17.09
C THR A 97 22.11 -12.60 -17.90
N THR A 98 21.79 -11.74 -18.88
CA THR A 98 22.79 -11.06 -19.71
C THR A 98 23.34 -9.86 -18.93
N PRO A 99 24.65 -9.81 -18.65
CA PRO A 99 25.30 -8.66 -18.05
C PRO A 99 25.15 -7.41 -18.92
N ALA A 100 25.03 -6.24 -18.29
CA ALA A 100 24.78 -4.96 -18.96
C ALA A 100 25.79 -4.63 -20.08
N TYR A 101 27.07 -4.99 -19.92
CA TYR A 101 28.12 -4.74 -20.93
C TYR A 101 27.89 -5.51 -22.23
N GLN A 102 27.26 -6.69 -22.17
CA GLN A 102 26.96 -7.49 -23.36
C GLN A 102 25.82 -6.87 -24.16
N LEU A 103 24.82 -6.29 -23.51
CA LEU A 103 23.73 -5.55 -24.16
C LEU A 103 24.25 -4.30 -24.89
N ASP A 104 25.21 -3.61 -24.28
CA ASP A 104 25.81 -2.41 -24.86
C ASP A 104 26.58 -2.72 -26.15
N LYS A 105 27.42 -3.78 -26.12
CA LYS A 105 28.11 -4.30 -27.32
C LYS A 105 27.17 -4.81 -28.42
N LEU A 106 25.99 -5.33 -28.05
CA LEU A 106 24.97 -5.77 -29.01
C LEU A 106 24.31 -4.59 -29.75
N SER A 107 24.26 -3.40 -29.14
CA SER A 107 23.70 -2.19 -29.75
C SER A 107 24.65 -1.52 -30.76
N THR A 108 25.95 -1.59 -30.51
CA THR A 108 26.99 -0.91 -31.31
C THR A 108 27.26 -1.61 -32.65
N ASN A 109 27.05 -2.92 -32.73
CA ASN A 109 27.48 -3.73 -33.88
C ASN A 109 26.43 -3.99 -34.96
N GLY A 110 25.35 -3.18 -35.02
CA GLY A 110 24.45 -3.09 -36.18
C GLY A 110 23.76 -4.39 -36.67
N ARG A 111 23.93 -5.50 -35.96
CA ARG A 111 23.45 -6.83 -36.35
C ARG A 111 22.70 -7.45 -35.19
N TYR A 112 21.42 -7.11 -35.04
CA TYR A 112 20.46 -8.06 -34.49
C TYR A 112 19.07 -7.93 -35.09
N VAL A 113 18.60 -9.05 -35.63
CA VAL A 113 17.22 -9.33 -36.00
C VAL A 113 16.37 -9.23 -34.74
N LYS A 114 15.28 -8.45 -34.80
CA LYS A 114 14.29 -8.38 -33.72
C LYS A 114 13.73 -9.79 -33.50
N LEU A 115 13.90 -10.33 -32.28
CA LEU A 115 13.13 -11.50 -31.84
C LEU A 115 11.64 -11.21 -32.04
N PRO A 116 10.86 -12.14 -32.62
CA PRO A 116 9.45 -11.91 -32.89
C PRO A 116 8.73 -11.58 -31.57
N LYS A 117 8.07 -10.42 -31.53
CA LYS A 117 7.20 -10.06 -30.41
C LYS A 117 6.07 -11.11 -30.36
N GLY A 118 6.08 -11.95 -29.32
CA GLY A 118 4.98 -12.84 -29.02
C GLY A 118 3.65 -12.10 -29.01
N ASP A 119 2.65 -12.71 -29.64
CA ASP A 119 1.36 -12.13 -30.02
C ASP A 119 0.66 -11.32 -28.91
N GLU A 120 0.81 -9.99 -28.93
CA GLU A 120 -0.14 -9.10 -28.27
C GLU A 120 -1.41 -9.03 -29.13
N LYS A 121 -2.36 -9.93 -28.84
CA LYS A 121 -3.73 -9.89 -29.38
C LYS A 121 -4.32 -8.47 -29.27
N LYS A 122 -4.40 -7.77 -30.40
CA LYS A 122 -5.17 -6.53 -30.59
C LYS A 122 -6.63 -6.78 -30.20
N LYS A 123 -7.09 -6.22 -29.08
CA LYS A 123 -8.53 -6.03 -28.83
C LYS A 123 -9.05 -5.01 -29.83
N LYS A 124 -9.63 -5.47 -30.95
CA LYS A 124 -10.48 -4.63 -31.81
C LYS A 124 -11.65 -4.13 -30.95
N LYS A 125 -11.77 -2.81 -30.81
CA LYS A 125 -13.02 -2.17 -30.38
C LYS A 125 -13.97 -2.26 -31.57
N GLY A 126 -15.00 -3.10 -31.47
CA GLY A 126 -16.13 -3.06 -32.39
C GLY A 126 -16.98 -1.83 -32.08
N THR A 127 -17.09 -0.95 -33.07
CA THR A 127 -18.12 0.09 -33.13
C THR A 127 -19.41 -0.59 -33.57
N VAL A 128 -20.46 -0.53 -32.76
CA VAL A 128 -21.81 -0.94 -33.16
C VAL A 128 -22.52 0.33 -33.63
N LYS A 129 -23.04 0.28 -34.85
CA LYS A 129 -23.94 1.28 -35.44
C LYS A 129 -25.28 1.29 -34.70
#